data_AF-A0A1R3JCZ0-F1
#
_entry.id   AF-A0A1R3JCZ0-F1
#
_cell.length_a   1.000
_cell.length_b   1.000
_cell.length_c   1.000
_cell.angle_alpha   90.00
_cell.angle_beta   90.00
_cell.angle_gamma   90.00
#
_symmetry.space_group_name_H-M   'P 1'
#
loop_
_entity.id
_entity.type
_entity.pdbx_description
1 polymer ?
#
loop_
_entity_poly.entity_id
_entity_poly.type
_entity_poly.pdbx_seq_one_letter_code
_entity_poly.pdbx_strand_id
1 'polypeptide(L)'
;MIYNCFLKLVVSMLGGDAFLKIFFRKDLCGLKAKLVVEGANKGKMKGITFSPSTNFNCYCKIPTNQTSQPVKSLPQIQFPLFNTKNQNQPLLSFSINSTKNTQTPITQPPPLVVVGSANADIYVEIDRLPNEGETISAKTGQTLAGGKGANQATCGAKLSYPTYFVGQVGDDANGKLITEALGNGGVRLEYLKSLGKGVPTGHAVVMLQSDGQNSIIIVGGANMSCWPEKLSDQDLDVVKKAGIVLLQREIPDYVNIQVAKAARSAGVTIIMDAGGMDTPMPQELLNYVDILSPNESELGRLTGMPTESFEQISQAAAKCHKMGVKQVLVKLGAKGSALFVEGEEPIRQPIIPAAQVLDTTGAGDTFTAAFAVALVEGKPKEECMRFAAAAASLCVQVKGAIPSMPDRKSVLNLLQSVEVHS
;
A
#
# COMPACT_ATOMS: atom_id res chain seq x y z
N MET A 1 3.83 -31.67 -6.55
CA MET A 1 2.46 -31.92 -6.07
C MET A 1 1.50 -31.87 -7.26
N ILE A 2 0.74 -32.94 -7.48
CA ILE A 2 -0.36 -32.95 -8.47
C ILE A 2 -1.60 -32.42 -7.75
N TYR A 3 -2.13 -31.28 -8.16
CA TYR A 3 -3.42 -30.79 -7.67
C TYR A 3 -4.52 -31.40 -8.53
N ASN A 4 -5.28 -32.35 -7.98
CA ASN A 4 -6.48 -32.87 -8.63
C ASN A 4 -7.65 -31.91 -8.33
N CYS A 5 -7.83 -30.89 -9.16
CA CYS A 5 -9.07 -30.09 -9.16
C CYS A 5 -10.13 -30.79 -10.00
N PHE A 6 -11.29 -31.08 -9.40
CA PHE A 6 -12.45 -31.64 -10.10
C PHE A 6 -13.39 -30.53 -10.51
N LEU A 7 -13.51 -30.27 -11.82
CA LEU A 7 -14.52 -29.38 -12.35
C LEU A 7 -15.71 -30.23 -12.83
N LYS A 8 -16.88 -30.06 -12.20
CA LYS A 8 -18.12 -30.75 -12.62
C LYS A 8 -18.83 -29.88 -13.66
N LEU A 9 -18.59 -30.17 -14.94
CA LEU A 9 -19.35 -29.59 -16.04
C LEU A 9 -20.54 -30.52 -16.34
N VAL A 10 -21.77 -30.02 -16.14
CA VAL A 10 -22.97 -30.70 -16.64
C VAL A 10 -23.12 -30.30 -18.10
N VAL A 11 -22.87 -31.23 -19.01
CA VAL A 11 -23.09 -31.03 -20.44
C VAL A 11 -24.44 -31.62 -20.77
N SER A 12 -25.44 -30.76 -21.01
CA SER A 12 -26.73 -31.20 -21.53
C SER A 12 -26.55 -31.62 -23.00
N MET A 13 -26.86 -32.87 -23.29
CA MET A 13 -27.02 -33.38 -24.64
C MET A 13 -28.44 -33.95 -24.80
N LEU A 14 -29.01 -33.83 -25.99
CA LEU A 14 -30.23 -34.54 -26.37
C LEU A 14 -29.94 -36.06 -26.30
N GLY A 15 -30.27 -36.70 -25.17
CA GLY A 15 -30.26 -38.16 -25.02
C GLY A 15 -29.37 -38.80 -23.95
N GLY A 16 -28.82 -38.06 -22.98
CA GLY A 16 -28.20 -38.65 -21.77
C GLY A 16 -26.93 -37.94 -21.26
N ASP A 17 -26.59 -38.19 -19.99
CA ASP A 17 -25.48 -37.55 -19.27
C ASP A 17 -24.12 -38.18 -19.61
N ALA A 18 -23.10 -37.36 -19.84
CA ALA A 18 -21.69 -37.77 -19.98
C ALA A 18 -20.80 -37.05 -18.97
N PHE A 19 -19.69 -37.68 -18.55
CA PHE A 19 -18.77 -37.10 -17.57
C PHE A 19 -17.48 -36.61 -18.22
N LEU A 20 -17.10 -35.37 -17.90
CA LEU A 20 -15.86 -34.75 -18.36
C LEU A 20 -14.88 -34.66 -17.17
N LYS A 21 -13.68 -35.22 -17.32
CA LYS A 21 -12.57 -35.05 -16.35
C LYS A 21 -11.50 -34.15 -16.96
N ILE A 22 -11.04 -33.18 -16.19
CA ILE A 22 -9.93 -32.30 -16.57
C ILE A 22 -8.79 -32.53 -15.59
N PHE A 23 -7.61 -32.88 -16.11
CA PHE A 23 -6.41 -33.09 -15.32
C PHE A 23 -5.47 -31.90 -15.49
N PHE A 24 -5.02 -31.31 -14.39
CA PHE A 24 -4.02 -30.23 -14.41
C PHE A 24 -2.68 -30.76 -13.91
N ARG A 25 -1.62 -30.54 -14.68
CA ARG A 25 -0.24 -30.87 -14.29
C ARG A 25 0.62 -29.61 -14.41
N LYS A 26 1.27 -29.22 -13.32
CA LYS A 26 2.28 -28.16 -13.31
C LYS A 26 3.66 -28.82 -13.49
N ASP A 27 4.33 -28.52 -14.59
CA ASP A 27 5.72 -28.89 -14.83
C ASP A 27 6.59 -27.62 -14.95
N LEU A 28 7.92 -27.78 -15.09
CA LEU A 28 8.89 -26.67 -15.17
C LEU A 28 8.60 -25.70 -16.33
N CYS A 29 7.75 -26.08 -17.29
CA CYS A 29 7.39 -25.27 -18.46
C CYS A 29 5.98 -24.66 -18.40
N GLY A 30 5.23 -24.81 -17.29
CA GLY A 30 3.92 -24.19 -17.10
C GLY A 30 2.80 -25.14 -16.68
N LEU A 31 1.55 -24.64 -16.67
CA LEU A 31 0.35 -25.41 -16.34
C LEU A 31 -0.24 -26.05 -17.60
N LYS A 32 -0.26 -27.38 -17.66
CA LYS A 32 -0.89 -28.14 -18.76
C LYS A 32 -2.21 -28.74 -18.30
N ALA A 33 -3.27 -28.53 -19.07
CA ALA A 33 -4.57 -29.14 -18.86
C ALA A 33 -4.81 -30.25 -19.89
N LYS A 34 -5.28 -31.43 -19.45
CA LYS A 34 -5.69 -32.54 -20.31
C LYS A 34 -7.17 -32.83 -20.07
N LEU A 35 -7.99 -32.70 -21.12
CA LEU A 35 -9.39 -33.07 -21.11
C LEU A 35 -9.53 -34.57 -21.43
N VAL A 36 -10.34 -35.28 -20.65
CA VAL A 36 -10.69 -36.69 -20.88
C VAL A 36 -12.20 -36.83 -20.73
N VAL A 37 -12.86 -37.36 -21.76
CA VAL A 37 -14.31 -37.64 -21.76
C VAL A 37 -14.52 -39.12 -21.44
N GLU A 38 -15.31 -39.45 -20.41
CA GLU A 38 -15.64 -40.83 -20.03
C GLU A 38 -17.16 -41.06 -20.00
N GLY A 39 -17.63 -42.09 -20.75
CA GLY A 39 -19.04 -42.52 -20.91
C GLY A 39 -19.83 -41.63 -21.88
N ALA A 40 -20.67 -42.07 -22.82
CA ALA A 40 -21.17 -43.39 -23.24
C ALA A 40 -21.23 -43.46 -24.79
N ASN A 41 -21.18 -44.68 -25.35
CA ASN A 41 -21.20 -45.03 -26.79
C ASN A 41 -20.35 -44.16 -27.74
N LYS A 42 -19.10 -44.58 -27.94
CA LYS A 42 -18.09 -44.00 -28.87
C LYS A 42 -18.57 -43.80 -30.33
N GLY A 43 -19.75 -44.29 -30.71
CA GLY A 43 -20.30 -44.26 -32.07
C GLY A 43 -21.26 -43.12 -32.43
N LYS A 44 -21.58 -42.17 -31.52
CA LYS A 44 -22.52 -41.07 -31.81
C LYS A 44 -22.08 -39.67 -31.33
N MET A 45 -20.79 -39.40 -31.23
CA MET A 45 -20.33 -38.02 -31.03
C MET A 45 -20.36 -37.25 -32.37
N LYS A 46 -21.37 -36.40 -32.59
CA LYS A 46 -21.46 -35.52 -33.77
C LYS A 46 -20.88 -34.11 -33.56
N GLY A 47 -20.25 -33.86 -32.42
CA GLY A 47 -19.62 -32.59 -32.08
C GLY A 47 -19.87 -32.24 -30.61
N ILE A 48 -18.94 -31.47 -30.03
CA ILE A 48 -19.10 -30.86 -28.71
C ILE A 48 -19.44 -29.39 -28.97
N THR A 49 -20.62 -28.95 -28.54
CA THR A 49 -21.03 -27.55 -28.63
C THR A 49 -21.03 -26.95 -27.24
N PHE A 50 -20.23 -25.91 -27.01
CA PHE A 50 -20.27 -25.14 -25.77
C PHE A 50 -21.35 -24.06 -25.92
N SER A 51 -22.42 -24.17 -25.14
CA SER A 51 -23.40 -23.09 -25.01
C SER A 51 -22.79 -21.96 -24.16
N PRO A 52 -22.98 -20.67 -24.51
CA PRO A 52 -22.56 -19.56 -23.68
C PRO A 52 -23.55 -19.42 -22.52
N SER A 53 -23.49 -20.33 -21.56
CA SER A 53 -24.08 -20.09 -20.25
C SER A 53 -23.08 -19.27 -19.42
N THR A 54 -23.48 -18.07 -19.03
CA THR A 54 -22.69 -17.10 -18.27
C THR A 54 -22.42 -17.49 -16.81
N ASN A 55 -22.78 -18.71 -16.38
CA ASN A 55 -22.62 -19.17 -15.01
C ASN A 55 -21.97 -20.56 -14.96
N PHE A 56 -20.69 -20.62 -14.56
CA PHE A 56 -20.03 -21.86 -14.16
C PHE A 56 -19.75 -21.81 -12.66
N ASN A 57 -20.31 -22.76 -11.89
CA ASN A 57 -20.03 -22.92 -10.46
C ASN A 57 -18.95 -23.99 -10.27
N CYS A 58 -17.82 -23.61 -9.65
CA CYS A 58 -16.81 -24.54 -9.15
C CYS A 58 -17.21 -25.08 -7.77
N TYR A 59 -17.03 -26.38 -7.54
CA TYR A 59 -17.14 -26.98 -6.22
C TYR A 59 -15.81 -27.64 -5.85
N CYS A 60 -15.18 -27.21 -4.75
CA CYS A 60 -14.09 -27.95 -4.14
C CYS A 60 -14.66 -29.09 -3.30
N LYS A 61 -14.37 -30.35 -3.64
CA LYS A 61 -14.51 -31.47 -2.70
C LYS A 61 -13.20 -31.66 -1.95
N ILE A 62 -13.19 -31.30 -0.67
CA ILE A 62 -12.19 -31.78 0.30
C ILE A 62 -12.67 -33.17 0.74
N PRO A 63 -11.81 -34.20 0.82
CA PRO A 63 -12.21 -35.54 1.23
C PRO A 63 -12.36 -35.61 2.75
N THR A 64 -13.44 -35.05 3.30
CA THR A 64 -13.98 -35.38 4.62
C THR A 64 -15.48 -35.08 4.63
N ASN A 65 -16.29 -36.02 5.11
CA ASN A 65 -17.75 -35.92 5.24
C ASN A 65 -18.14 -34.63 5.99
N GLN A 66 -18.57 -33.59 5.27
CA GLN A 66 -19.49 -32.53 5.73
C GLN A 66 -19.87 -31.60 4.56
N THR A 67 -21.06 -31.02 4.66
CA THR A 67 -21.86 -30.35 3.62
C THR A 67 -21.14 -29.22 2.84
N SER A 68 -21.29 -29.23 1.52
CA SER A 68 -20.76 -28.23 0.58
C SER A 68 -21.57 -26.93 0.59
N GLN A 69 -20.91 -25.78 0.83
CA GLN A 69 -21.45 -24.44 0.54
C GLN A 69 -20.78 -23.80 -0.68
N PRO A 70 -21.49 -22.95 -1.46
CA PRO A 70 -20.97 -22.37 -2.70
C PRO A 70 -20.01 -21.21 -2.43
N VAL A 71 -18.88 -21.19 -3.15
CA VAL A 71 -17.94 -20.06 -3.19
C VAL A 71 -18.48 -19.03 -4.19
N LYS A 72 -18.73 -17.78 -3.75
CA LYS A 72 -19.16 -16.69 -4.63
C LYS A 72 -17.94 -15.95 -5.23
N SER A 73 -18.02 -15.78 -6.57
CA SER A 73 -17.30 -14.88 -7.50
C SER A 73 -15.79 -15.03 -7.73
N LEU A 74 -15.43 -15.55 -8.92
CA LEU A 74 -14.15 -15.37 -9.64
C LEU A 74 -14.44 -14.62 -10.96
N PRO A 75 -13.48 -13.86 -11.54
CA PRO A 75 -13.71 -13.04 -12.73
C PRO A 75 -13.97 -13.88 -14.00
N GLN A 76 -14.83 -13.34 -14.89
CA GLN A 76 -15.29 -13.98 -16.13
C GLN A 76 -14.15 -14.24 -17.12
N ILE A 77 -14.06 -15.46 -17.65
CA ILE A 77 -13.17 -15.84 -18.75
C ILE A 77 -13.98 -15.79 -20.05
N GLN A 78 -13.63 -14.90 -21.00
CA GLN A 78 -14.20 -14.90 -22.34
C GLN A 78 -13.38 -15.80 -23.28
N PHE A 79 -14.06 -16.68 -24.01
CA PHE A 79 -13.48 -17.43 -25.12
C PHE A 79 -13.95 -16.83 -26.46
N PRO A 80 -13.08 -16.68 -27.47
CA PRO A 80 -13.49 -16.20 -28.78
C PRO A 80 -14.37 -17.24 -29.50
N LEU A 81 -15.45 -16.77 -30.13
CA LEU A 81 -16.31 -17.60 -30.98
C LEU A 81 -15.58 -17.99 -32.27
N PHE A 82 -15.51 -19.30 -32.55
CA PHE A 82 -15.16 -19.82 -33.86
C PHE A 82 -16.38 -20.47 -34.51
N ASN A 83 -16.74 -19.99 -35.70
CA ASN A 83 -17.83 -20.53 -36.50
C ASN A 83 -17.23 -21.35 -37.65
N THR A 84 -17.36 -22.68 -37.61
CA THR A 84 -16.93 -23.55 -38.72
C THR A 84 -18.11 -24.35 -39.24
N LYS A 85 -18.73 -23.84 -40.31
CA LYS A 85 -19.53 -24.65 -41.25
C LYS A 85 -18.55 -25.41 -42.15
N ASN A 86 -18.05 -26.57 -41.72
CA ASN A 86 -17.59 -27.62 -42.63
C ASN A 86 -17.35 -28.94 -41.87
N GLN A 87 -18.07 -29.98 -42.29
CA GLN A 87 -17.90 -31.36 -41.83
C GLN A 87 -16.79 -31.99 -42.67
N ASN A 88 -15.67 -32.35 -42.02
CA ASN A 88 -14.62 -33.31 -42.43
C ASN A 88 -13.20 -32.75 -42.23
N GLN A 89 -12.71 -32.69 -40.99
CA GLN A 89 -11.28 -32.77 -40.66
C GLN A 89 -11.08 -33.36 -39.24
N PRO A 90 -9.97 -34.06 -38.95
CA PRO A 90 -9.80 -34.89 -37.75
C PRO A 90 -9.59 -34.06 -36.47
N LEU A 91 -9.80 -34.71 -35.32
CA LEU A 91 -9.59 -34.20 -33.96
C LEU A 91 -8.41 -33.22 -33.86
N LEU A 92 -8.73 -31.95 -33.60
CA LEU A 92 -7.75 -30.89 -33.35
C LEU A 92 -6.95 -31.19 -32.08
N SER A 93 -5.73 -31.67 -32.25
CA SER A 93 -4.69 -31.57 -31.23
C SER A 93 -4.10 -30.17 -31.29
N PHE A 94 -4.37 -29.33 -30.28
CA PHE A 94 -3.65 -28.07 -30.13
C PHE A 94 -2.37 -28.32 -29.34
N SER A 95 -1.23 -28.22 -30.01
CA SER A 95 0.05 -27.95 -29.37
C SER A 95 0.21 -26.43 -29.24
N ILE A 96 0.46 -25.94 -28.03
CA ILE A 96 0.88 -24.55 -27.82
C ILE A 96 2.34 -24.47 -28.30
N ASN A 97 2.55 -24.09 -29.56
CA ASN A 97 3.88 -23.74 -30.06
C ASN A 97 4.27 -22.37 -29.49
N SER A 98 5.19 -22.38 -28.52
CA SER A 98 5.82 -21.21 -27.91
C SER A 98 6.86 -20.56 -28.83
N THR A 99 6.47 -20.11 -30.03
CA THR A 99 7.39 -19.37 -30.94
C THR A 99 6.79 -18.17 -31.66
N LYS A 100 5.73 -17.57 -31.10
CA LYS A 100 5.41 -16.14 -31.29
C LYS A 100 4.93 -15.57 -29.96
N ASN A 101 5.89 -15.16 -29.13
CA ASN A 101 5.65 -14.35 -27.94
C ASN A 101 5.16 -12.96 -28.40
N THR A 102 3.85 -12.81 -28.63
CA THR A 102 3.18 -11.60 -28.16
C THR A 102 2.75 -11.87 -26.72
N GLN A 103 3.74 -11.98 -25.84
CA GLN A 103 3.51 -11.68 -24.44
C GLN A 103 3.22 -10.18 -24.43
N THR A 104 1.94 -9.80 -24.38
CA THR A 104 1.61 -8.59 -23.63
C THR A 104 2.22 -8.83 -22.26
N PRO A 105 3.26 -8.08 -21.84
CA PRO A 105 3.81 -8.29 -20.52
C PRO A 105 2.64 -8.14 -19.55
N ILE A 106 2.50 -9.07 -18.60
CA ILE A 106 1.74 -8.77 -17.39
C ILE A 106 2.58 -7.69 -16.69
N THR A 107 2.43 -6.44 -17.11
CA THR A 107 3.08 -5.30 -16.49
C THR A 107 2.50 -5.25 -15.10
N GLN A 108 3.32 -5.61 -14.10
CA GLN A 108 2.94 -5.35 -12.71
C GLN A 108 2.54 -3.88 -12.60
N PRO A 109 1.51 -3.54 -11.80
CA PRO A 109 1.12 -2.15 -11.64
C PRO A 109 2.34 -1.32 -11.21
N PRO A 110 2.50 -0.09 -11.73
CA PRO A 110 3.58 0.79 -11.32
C PRO A 110 3.61 0.91 -9.79
N PRO A 111 4.75 0.71 -9.12
CA PRO A 111 4.78 0.60 -7.67
C PRO A 111 4.56 1.95 -6.98
N LEU A 112 4.18 1.88 -5.71
CA LEU A 112 4.39 2.95 -4.75
C LEU A 112 5.88 2.98 -4.39
N VAL A 113 6.51 4.14 -4.49
CA VAL A 113 7.90 4.33 -4.03
C VAL A 113 7.90 5.34 -2.90
N VAL A 114 8.36 4.91 -1.73
CA VAL A 114 8.54 5.78 -0.58
C VAL A 114 10.02 6.09 -0.44
N VAL A 115 10.38 7.38 -0.50
CA VAL A 115 11.74 7.83 -0.19
C VAL A 115 11.69 8.60 1.11
N GLY A 116 12.39 8.11 2.13
CA GLY A 116 12.20 8.67 3.46
C GLY A 116 13.03 8.05 4.57
N SER A 117 12.59 8.37 5.78
CA SER A 117 13.25 8.01 7.02
C SER A 117 12.89 6.61 7.52
N ALA A 118 13.82 6.03 8.26
CA ALA A 118 13.68 4.80 9.02
C ALA A 118 14.24 5.04 10.42
N ASN A 119 13.39 4.93 11.45
CA ASN A 119 13.78 5.13 12.85
C ASN A 119 13.56 3.88 13.69
N ALA A 120 14.38 3.69 14.72
CA ALA A 120 14.00 2.88 15.88
C ALA A 120 13.38 3.80 16.94
N ASP A 121 12.12 3.58 17.26
CA ASP A 121 11.40 4.34 18.28
C ASP A 121 11.52 3.60 19.62
N ILE A 122 12.26 4.23 20.55
CA ILE A 122 12.58 3.72 21.88
C ILE A 122 11.62 4.36 22.87
N TYR A 123 10.56 3.63 23.23
CA TYR A 123 9.57 4.03 24.21
C TYR A 123 10.05 3.67 25.61
N VAL A 124 9.99 4.62 26.52
CA VAL A 124 10.23 4.40 27.95
C VAL A 124 9.13 5.06 28.78
N GLU A 125 8.47 4.28 29.63
CA GLU A 125 7.44 4.79 30.53
C GLU A 125 8.09 5.23 31.84
N ILE A 126 7.95 6.50 32.20
CA ILE A 126 8.59 7.13 33.35
C ILE A 126 7.57 7.91 34.18
N ASP A 127 7.83 8.11 35.48
CA ASP A 127 6.93 8.93 36.31
C ASP A 127 7.07 10.42 36.02
N ARG A 128 8.31 10.88 35.80
CA ARG A 128 8.68 12.24 35.47
C ARG A 128 10.00 12.25 34.70
N LEU A 129 10.31 13.37 34.05
CA LEU A 129 11.63 13.57 33.45
C LEU A 129 12.73 13.64 34.53
N PRO A 130 13.96 13.17 34.22
CA PRO A 130 15.11 13.36 35.09
C PRO A 130 15.59 14.82 35.08
N ASN A 131 16.16 15.27 36.19
CA ASN A 131 16.90 16.53 36.26
C ASN A 131 18.35 16.35 35.75
N GLU A 132 19.06 17.47 35.57
CA GLU A 132 20.49 17.43 35.26
C GLU A 132 21.28 16.67 36.35
N GLY A 133 22.12 15.73 35.92
CA GLY A 133 22.91 14.87 36.83
C GLY A 133 22.11 13.77 37.55
N GLU A 134 20.82 13.59 37.23
CA GLU A 134 19.97 12.60 37.88
C GLU A 134 19.84 11.31 37.06
N THR A 135 19.78 10.17 37.75
CA THR A 135 19.41 8.87 37.16
C THR A 135 18.07 8.42 37.73
N ILE A 136 17.14 8.06 36.85
CA ILE A 136 15.83 7.50 37.22
C ILE A 136 15.64 6.13 36.58
N SER A 137 14.70 5.34 37.11
CA SER A 137 14.28 4.07 36.49
C SER A 137 13.01 4.26 35.68
N ALA A 138 12.92 3.59 34.54
CA ALA A 138 11.66 3.46 33.78
C ALA A 138 10.84 2.28 34.32
N LYS A 139 9.52 2.36 34.21
CA LYS A 139 8.58 1.28 34.54
C LYS A 139 8.67 0.15 33.54
N THR A 140 8.66 0.52 32.27
CA THR A 140 8.77 -0.38 31.12
C THR A 140 9.55 0.31 30.01
N GLY A 141 10.02 -0.47 29.03
CA GLY A 141 10.66 0.07 27.84
C GLY A 141 10.49 -0.89 26.66
N GLN A 142 10.35 -0.32 25.48
CA GLN A 142 10.19 -1.07 24.23
C GLN A 142 10.86 -0.33 23.08
N THR A 143 11.55 -1.07 22.21
CA THR A 143 12.08 -0.53 20.96
C THR A 143 11.31 -1.11 19.79
N LEU A 144 10.76 -0.24 18.95
CA LEU A 144 9.95 -0.59 17.79
C LEU A 144 10.53 0.03 16.52
N ALA A 145 10.31 -0.60 15.37
CA ALA A 145 10.59 0.02 14.09
C ALA A 145 9.54 1.10 13.78
N GLY A 146 10.01 2.24 13.28
CA GLY A 146 9.21 3.41 12.96
C GLY A 146 9.94 4.36 12.01
N GLY A 147 9.67 5.66 12.12
CA GLY A 147 10.05 6.67 11.13
C GLY A 147 9.00 6.79 10.02
N LYS A 148 8.70 8.03 9.60
CA LYS A 148 7.55 8.30 8.72
C LYS A 148 7.65 7.56 7.39
N GLY A 149 8.83 7.53 6.77
CA GLY A 149 9.05 6.82 5.51
C GLY A 149 8.78 5.32 5.65
N ALA A 150 9.37 4.68 6.67
CA ALA A 150 9.19 3.27 6.97
C ALA A 150 7.73 2.92 7.31
N ASN A 151 7.03 3.75 8.08
CA ASN A 151 5.61 3.60 8.40
C ASN A 151 4.75 3.62 7.14
N GLN A 152 4.96 4.63 6.29
CA GLN A 152 4.21 4.81 5.05
C GLN A 152 4.48 3.68 4.05
N ALA A 153 5.73 3.24 3.91
CA ALA A 153 6.09 2.11 3.07
C ALA A 153 5.44 0.80 3.54
N THR A 154 5.46 0.55 4.85
CA THR A 154 4.83 -0.65 5.42
C THR A 154 3.32 -0.65 5.24
N CYS A 155 2.68 0.51 5.40
CA CYS A 155 1.25 0.66 5.11
C CYS A 155 0.94 0.27 3.66
N GLY A 156 1.66 0.84 2.69
CA GLY A 156 1.48 0.52 1.27
C GLY A 156 1.60 -0.98 0.97
N ALA A 157 2.61 -1.63 1.54
CA ALA A 157 2.83 -3.06 1.37
C ALA A 157 1.72 -3.92 2.02
N LYS A 158 1.30 -3.60 3.26
CA LYS A 158 0.20 -4.32 3.95
C LYS A 158 -1.16 -4.15 3.26
N LEU A 159 -1.36 -3.03 2.58
CA LEU A 159 -2.50 -2.81 1.68
C LEU A 159 -2.40 -3.61 0.36
N SER A 160 -1.42 -4.52 0.28
CA SER A 160 -1.15 -5.41 -0.85
C SER A 160 -0.81 -4.67 -2.14
N TYR A 161 -0.24 -3.47 -2.03
CA TYR A 161 0.24 -2.70 -3.16
C TYR A 161 1.77 -2.84 -3.31
N PRO A 162 2.32 -3.06 -4.53
CA PRO A 162 3.76 -3.15 -4.72
C PRO A 162 4.46 -1.90 -4.22
N THR A 163 5.28 -2.04 -3.18
CA THR A 163 5.87 -0.90 -2.47
C THR A 163 7.37 -1.09 -2.32
N TYR A 164 8.15 -0.10 -2.80
CA TYR A 164 9.59 -0.01 -2.57
C TYR A 164 9.89 1.07 -1.54
N PHE A 165 10.92 0.83 -0.73
CA PHE A 165 11.46 1.82 0.17
C PHE A 165 12.89 2.19 -0.22
N VAL A 166 13.12 3.48 -0.44
CA VAL A 166 14.43 4.08 -0.69
C VAL A 166 14.82 4.84 0.57
N GLY A 167 15.83 4.35 1.28
CA GLY A 167 16.22 4.89 2.57
C GLY A 167 17.59 4.41 3.01
N GLN A 168 18.00 4.83 4.20
CA GLN A 168 19.30 4.47 4.77
C GLN A 168 19.14 4.08 6.24
N VAL A 169 19.87 3.06 6.66
CA VAL A 169 20.03 2.64 8.06
C VAL A 169 21.51 2.44 8.36
N GLY A 170 21.90 2.47 9.64
CA GLY A 170 23.24 2.06 10.05
C GLY A 170 23.38 0.55 10.09
N ASP A 171 24.63 0.05 9.99
CA ASP A 171 24.97 -1.35 10.25
C ASP A 171 25.01 -1.63 11.77
N ASP A 172 23.84 -1.50 12.41
CA ASP A 172 23.63 -1.67 13.85
C ASP A 172 22.36 -2.48 14.16
N ALA A 173 22.09 -2.69 15.45
CA ALA A 173 20.93 -3.47 15.89
C ALA A 173 19.59 -2.82 15.50
N ASN A 174 19.54 -1.48 15.50
CA ASN A 174 18.34 -0.73 15.10
C ASN A 174 18.11 -0.85 13.58
N GLY A 175 19.16 -0.84 12.77
CA GLY A 175 19.08 -1.04 11.33
C GLY A 175 18.56 -2.43 10.98
N LYS A 176 19.01 -3.47 11.72
CA LYS A 176 18.47 -4.84 11.60
C LYS A 176 17.00 -4.92 11.98
N LEU A 177 16.62 -4.33 13.12
CA LEU A 177 15.23 -4.27 13.58
C LEU A 177 14.30 -3.68 12.50
N ILE A 178 14.70 -2.56 11.90
CA ILE A 178 13.91 -1.89 10.86
C ILE A 178 13.86 -2.74 9.58
N THR A 179 15.00 -3.25 9.13
CA THR A 179 15.08 -4.07 7.90
C THR A 179 14.18 -5.30 8.00
N GLU A 180 14.20 -5.98 9.15
CA GLU A 180 13.32 -7.12 9.43
C GLU A 180 11.85 -6.72 9.49
N ALA A 181 11.51 -5.62 10.18
CA ALA A 181 10.14 -5.14 10.28
C ALA A 181 9.54 -4.77 8.90
N LEU A 182 10.29 -4.03 8.08
CA LEU A 182 9.87 -3.65 6.73
C LEU A 182 9.72 -4.88 5.81
N GLY A 183 10.70 -5.80 5.85
CA GLY A 183 10.67 -7.03 5.07
C GLY A 183 9.48 -7.92 5.43
N ASN A 184 9.20 -8.09 6.73
CA ASN A 184 8.02 -8.80 7.23
C ASN A 184 6.70 -8.09 6.85
N GLY A 185 6.73 -6.75 6.72
CA GLY A 185 5.62 -5.95 6.20
C GLY A 185 5.37 -6.10 4.70
N GLY A 186 6.25 -6.79 3.97
CA GLY A 186 6.15 -6.99 2.52
C GLY A 186 6.74 -5.86 1.68
N VAL A 187 7.49 -4.94 2.30
CA VAL A 187 8.19 -3.85 1.60
C VAL A 187 9.37 -4.41 0.82
N ARG A 188 9.59 -3.90 -0.39
CA ARG A 188 10.74 -4.25 -1.23
C ARG A 188 11.93 -3.35 -0.89
N LEU A 189 13.05 -3.97 -0.48
CA LEU A 189 14.18 -3.32 0.20
C LEU A 189 15.46 -3.23 -0.63
N GLU A 190 15.37 -3.41 -1.94
CA GLU A 190 16.52 -3.35 -2.86
C GLU A 190 17.22 -1.99 -2.85
N TYR A 191 16.52 -0.94 -2.40
CA TYR A 191 17.00 0.43 -2.31
C TYR A 191 17.18 0.92 -0.86
N LEU A 192 17.09 0.02 0.13
CA LEU A 192 17.46 0.31 1.51
C LEU A 192 18.96 0.07 1.68
N LYS A 193 19.71 1.14 1.93
CA LYS A 193 21.17 1.07 2.12
C LYS A 193 21.50 0.88 3.60
N SER A 194 22.38 -0.07 3.90
CA SER A 194 23.02 -0.17 5.21
C SER A 194 24.38 0.53 5.15
N LEU A 195 24.56 1.56 5.97
CA LEU A 195 25.78 2.35 6.05
C LEU A 195 26.78 1.68 7.00
N GLY A 196 28.06 1.65 6.60
CA GLY A 196 29.14 1.04 7.37
C GLY A 196 29.49 1.77 8.67
N LYS A 197 30.56 1.31 9.34
CA LYS A 197 30.93 1.68 10.72
C LYS A 197 30.93 3.19 10.97
N GLY A 198 30.20 3.60 12.01
CA GLY A 198 30.25 4.95 12.60
C GLY A 198 29.00 5.80 12.41
N VAL A 199 28.06 5.38 11.56
CA VAL A 199 26.78 6.08 11.35
C VAL A 199 25.65 5.29 12.02
N PRO A 200 25.03 5.82 13.09
CA PRO A 200 23.93 5.12 13.74
C PRO A 200 22.67 5.20 12.88
N THR A 201 21.84 4.16 12.93
CA THR A 201 20.46 4.23 12.46
C THR A 201 19.71 5.36 13.16
N GLY A 202 18.83 6.05 12.44
CA GLY A 202 17.96 7.05 13.04
C GLY A 202 17.14 6.45 14.18
N HIS A 203 16.91 7.22 15.24
CA HIS A 203 16.11 6.76 16.37
C HIS A 203 15.48 7.92 17.12
N ALA A 204 14.35 7.64 17.75
CA ALA A 204 13.67 8.56 18.63
C ALA A 204 13.58 7.95 20.03
N VAL A 205 13.91 8.73 21.06
CA VAL A 205 13.67 8.34 22.46
C VAL A 205 12.39 9.02 22.90
N VAL A 206 11.34 8.22 23.08
CA VAL A 206 10.00 8.67 23.46
C VAL A 206 9.81 8.38 24.95
N MET A 207 9.88 9.43 25.75
CA MET A 207 9.65 9.38 27.19
C MET A 207 8.18 9.66 27.48
N LEU A 208 7.43 8.64 27.91
CA LEU A 208 6.01 8.73 28.23
C LEU A 208 5.84 8.93 29.73
N GLN A 209 5.22 10.04 30.13
CA GLN A 209 5.00 10.41 31.52
C GLN A 209 3.63 9.90 32.02
N SER A 210 3.52 9.67 33.33
CA SER A 210 2.29 9.16 33.97
C SER A 210 1.05 10.06 33.78
N ASP A 211 1.24 11.33 33.46
CA ASP A 211 0.16 12.30 33.20
C ASP A 211 -0.28 12.33 31.72
N GLY A 212 0.29 11.47 30.88
CA GLY A 212 0.00 11.39 29.44
C GLY A 212 0.81 12.37 28.59
N GLN A 213 1.69 13.18 29.19
CA GLN A 213 2.64 14.00 28.44
C GLN A 213 3.78 13.14 27.88
N ASN A 214 4.44 13.64 26.84
CA ASN A 214 5.62 13.01 26.27
C ASN A 214 6.73 14.02 25.99
N SER A 215 7.97 13.53 26.06
CA SER A 215 9.15 14.24 25.58
C SER A 215 9.91 13.35 24.61
N ILE A 216 10.30 13.92 23.46
CA ILE A 216 10.91 13.14 22.37
C ILE A 216 12.28 13.74 22.03
N ILE A 217 13.30 12.90 22.03
CA ILE A 217 14.62 13.23 21.50
C ILE A 217 14.79 12.50 20.17
N ILE A 218 15.12 13.22 19.10
CA ILE A 218 15.33 12.64 17.78
C ILE A 218 16.81 12.69 17.43
N VAL A 219 17.36 11.53 17.05
CA VAL A 219 18.68 11.42 16.44
C VAL A 219 18.48 11.04 14.97
N GLY A 220 18.75 11.98 14.06
CA GLY A 220 18.55 11.75 12.63
C GLY A 220 19.39 10.61 12.07
N GLY A 221 20.63 10.42 12.57
CA GLY A 221 21.51 9.31 12.18
C GLY A 221 21.65 9.18 10.66
N ALA A 222 21.56 7.96 10.16
CA ALA A 222 21.57 7.62 8.73
C ALA A 222 20.49 8.34 7.90
N ASN A 223 19.38 8.78 8.49
CA ASN A 223 18.35 9.52 7.75
C ASN A 223 18.82 10.91 7.32
N MET A 224 19.73 11.52 8.09
CA MET A 224 20.20 12.90 7.88
C MET A 224 21.65 12.99 7.42
N SER A 225 22.35 11.86 7.29
CA SER A 225 23.78 11.80 6.99
C SER A 225 24.05 10.86 5.82
N CYS A 226 25.22 11.00 5.20
CA CYS A 226 25.74 10.06 4.18
C CYS A 226 24.88 9.85 2.93
N TRP A 227 23.81 10.62 2.74
CA TRP A 227 23.19 10.83 1.44
C TRP A 227 24.22 11.42 0.46
N PRO A 228 24.33 10.88 -0.76
CA PRO A 228 25.25 11.43 -1.74
C PRO A 228 24.73 12.79 -2.23
N GLU A 229 25.64 13.73 -2.50
CA GLU A 229 25.28 15.06 -3.04
C GLU A 229 24.40 14.93 -4.30
N LYS A 230 24.68 13.92 -5.13
CA LYS A 230 23.87 13.51 -6.27
C LYS A 230 23.40 12.07 -6.09
N LEU A 231 22.09 11.85 -6.13
CA LEU A 231 21.51 10.50 -6.12
C LEU A 231 21.93 9.72 -7.36
N SER A 232 22.11 8.41 -7.20
CA SER A 232 22.51 7.54 -8.32
C SER A 232 21.39 7.43 -9.35
N ASP A 233 21.75 7.19 -10.62
CA ASP A 233 20.75 6.97 -11.68
C ASP A 233 19.85 5.76 -11.36
N GLN A 234 20.37 4.76 -10.65
CA GLN A 234 19.63 3.59 -10.19
C GLN A 234 18.55 3.97 -9.17
N ASP A 235 18.89 4.77 -8.14
CA ASP A 235 17.92 5.24 -7.13
C ASP A 235 16.83 6.12 -7.78
N LEU A 236 17.19 6.88 -8.82
CA LEU A 236 16.23 7.71 -9.56
C LEU A 236 15.41 6.93 -10.60
N ASP A 237 15.89 5.78 -11.08
CA ASP A 237 15.18 4.95 -12.06
C ASP A 237 13.92 4.31 -11.46
N VAL A 238 14.00 3.82 -10.22
CA VAL A 238 12.81 3.28 -9.51
C VAL A 238 11.75 4.37 -9.29
N VAL A 239 12.18 5.59 -8.96
CA VAL A 239 11.32 6.76 -8.81
C VAL A 239 10.62 7.11 -10.13
N LYS A 240 11.36 7.12 -11.25
CA LYS A 240 10.81 7.43 -12.59
C LYS A 240 9.82 6.38 -13.10
N LYS A 241 9.90 5.14 -12.60
CA LYS A 241 9.02 4.03 -12.95
C LYS A 241 7.86 3.84 -11.97
N ALA A 242 7.80 4.64 -10.92
CA ALA A 242 6.74 4.56 -9.91
C ALA A 242 5.39 5.01 -10.48
N GLY A 243 4.31 4.49 -9.91
CA GLY A 243 2.97 5.06 -10.13
C GLY A 243 2.73 6.29 -9.28
N ILE A 244 3.30 6.31 -8.08
CA ILE A 244 3.23 7.43 -7.14
C ILE A 244 4.45 7.41 -6.21
N VAL A 245 4.90 8.59 -5.80
CA VAL A 245 6.01 8.78 -4.86
C VAL A 245 5.52 9.44 -3.58
N LEU A 246 5.90 8.89 -2.43
CA LEU A 246 5.71 9.52 -1.12
C LEU A 246 7.05 10.02 -0.56
N LEU A 247 7.05 11.27 -0.11
CA LEU A 247 8.16 11.95 0.56
C LEU A 247 7.71 12.49 1.93
N GLN A 248 8.67 12.73 2.83
CA GLN A 248 8.47 13.38 4.13
C GLN A 248 9.66 14.28 4.48
N ARG A 249 9.59 15.03 5.59
CA ARG A 249 10.68 15.94 6.03
C ARG A 249 11.60 15.38 7.10
N GLU A 250 11.85 14.07 7.07
CA GLU A 250 12.79 13.40 7.99
C GLU A 250 14.11 13.00 7.31
N ILE A 251 14.33 13.46 6.07
CA ILE A 251 15.58 13.38 5.32
C ILE A 251 15.95 14.76 4.78
N PRO A 252 17.20 15.01 4.34
CA PRO A 252 17.60 16.33 3.86
C PRO A 252 16.78 16.79 2.65
N ASP A 253 16.37 18.07 2.64
CA ASP A 253 15.51 18.60 1.57
C ASP A 253 16.16 18.49 0.18
N TYR A 254 17.50 18.54 0.07
CA TYR A 254 18.19 18.38 -1.22
C TYR A 254 17.98 16.98 -1.83
N VAL A 255 17.75 15.95 -1.01
CA VAL A 255 17.41 14.59 -1.45
C VAL A 255 15.99 14.59 -1.99
N ASN A 256 15.04 15.12 -1.21
CA ASN A 256 13.64 15.28 -1.62
C ASN A 256 13.51 16.05 -2.94
N ILE A 257 14.27 17.13 -3.12
CA ILE A 257 14.27 17.93 -4.36
C ILE A 257 14.74 17.11 -5.56
N GLN A 258 15.80 16.32 -5.42
CA GLN A 258 16.30 15.47 -6.51
C GLN A 258 15.28 14.40 -6.92
N VAL A 259 14.64 13.77 -5.93
CA VAL A 259 13.58 12.77 -6.16
C VAL A 259 12.36 13.41 -6.83
N ALA A 260 11.90 14.55 -6.32
CA ALA A 260 10.75 15.26 -6.86
C ALA A 260 10.99 15.71 -8.32
N LYS A 261 12.20 16.20 -8.63
CA LYS A 261 12.60 16.50 -10.01
C LYS A 261 12.56 15.29 -10.92
N ALA A 262 13.10 14.15 -10.47
CA ALA A 262 13.12 12.92 -11.26
C ALA A 262 11.71 12.39 -11.51
N ALA A 263 10.87 12.31 -10.47
CA ALA A 263 9.47 11.90 -10.57
C ALA A 263 8.69 12.82 -11.52
N ARG A 264 8.83 14.15 -11.36
CA ARG A 264 8.17 15.13 -12.23
C ARG A 264 8.57 14.97 -13.69
N SER A 265 9.86 14.74 -13.98
CA SER A 265 10.37 14.55 -15.34
C SER A 265 9.78 13.33 -16.04
N ALA A 266 9.30 12.34 -15.26
CA ALA A 266 8.66 11.13 -15.75
C ALA A 266 7.11 11.17 -15.66
N GLY A 267 6.53 12.28 -15.22
CA GLY A 267 5.08 12.43 -15.05
C GLY A 267 4.50 11.63 -13.87
N VAL A 268 5.33 11.28 -12.89
CA VAL A 268 4.92 10.53 -11.69
C VAL A 268 4.34 11.50 -10.65
N THR A 269 3.21 11.12 -10.06
CA THR A 269 2.57 11.90 -8.99
C THR A 269 3.41 11.91 -7.72
N ILE A 270 3.57 13.08 -7.11
CA ILE A 270 4.35 13.27 -5.89
C ILE A 270 3.44 13.75 -4.75
N ILE A 271 3.41 13.00 -3.66
CA ILE A 271 2.82 13.45 -2.39
C ILE A 271 3.94 13.76 -1.41
N MET A 272 3.88 14.94 -0.82
CA MET A 272 4.80 15.39 0.22
C MET A 272 4.07 15.47 1.56
N ASP A 273 4.36 14.55 2.48
CA ASP A 273 3.95 14.71 3.87
C ASP A 273 4.80 15.81 4.52
N ALA A 274 4.15 16.79 5.15
CA ALA A 274 4.85 17.92 5.75
C ALA A 274 5.56 17.57 7.08
N GLY A 275 5.28 16.40 7.65
CA GLY A 275 5.83 15.98 8.93
C GLY A 275 7.35 15.76 8.90
N GLY A 276 8.03 16.17 9.97
CA GLY A 276 9.48 16.13 10.12
C GLY A 276 10.03 17.50 10.51
N MET A 277 11.10 17.95 9.85
CA MET A 277 11.76 19.23 10.13
C MET A 277 10.80 20.42 10.19
N ASP A 278 11.02 21.28 11.18
CA ASP A 278 10.24 22.50 11.44
C ASP A 278 10.75 23.74 10.70
N THR A 279 11.87 23.62 9.97
CA THR A 279 12.40 24.70 9.13
C THR A 279 11.41 25.05 8.00
N PRO A 280 11.48 26.23 7.39
CA PRO A 280 10.66 26.52 6.21
C PRO A 280 10.91 25.51 5.09
N MET A 281 9.85 25.09 4.39
CA MET A 281 10.01 24.20 3.23
C MET A 281 10.58 24.98 2.04
N PRO A 282 11.62 24.49 1.35
CA PRO A 282 12.18 25.18 0.20
C PRO A 282 11.15 25.35 -0.92
N GLN A 283 11.05 26.57 -1.47
CA GLN A 283 10.14 26.87 -2.58
C GLN A 283 10.40 25.97 -3.81
N GLU A 284 11.66 25.63 -4.04
CA GLU A 284 12.04 24.71 -5.11
C GLU A 284 11.37 23.34 -4.96
N LEU A 285 11.30 22.79 -3.75
CA LEU A 285 10.63 21.51 -3.50
C LEU A 285 9.12 21.62 -3.79
N LEU A 286 8.48 22.66 -3.28
CA LEU A 286 7.03 22.90 -3.45
C LEU A 286 6.62 22.95 -4.92
N ASN A 287 7.46 23.49 -5.80
CA ASN A 287 7.18 23.60 -7.24
C ASN A 287 7.02 22.23 -7.94
N TYR A 288 7.49 21.15 -7.33
CA TYR A 288 7.39 19.79 -7.87
C TYR A 288 6.30 18.95 -7.22
N VAL A 289 5.76 19.37 -6.07
CA VAL A 289 4.78 18.60 -5.30
C VAL A 289 3.40 18.71 -5.92
N ASP A 290 2.75 17.58 -6.21
CA ASP A 290 1.37 17.56 -6.69
C ASP A 290 0.36 17.66 -5.54
N ILE A 291 0.66 16.97 -4.42
CA ILE A 291 -0.18 16.95 -3.22
C ILE A 291 0.69 17.19 -1.98
N LEU A 292 0.44 18.27 -1.25
CA LEU A 292 1.04 18.51 0.06
C LEU A 292 0.10 17.97 1.15
N SER A 293 0.59 17.16 2.09
CA SER A 293 -0.23 16.59 3.16
C SER A 293 0.27 16.96 4.57
N PRO A 294 -0.12 18.14 5.09
CA PRO A 294 0.16 18.53 6.47
C PRO A 294 -0.95 18.10 7.43
N ASN A 295 -0.67 18.02 8.73
CA ASN A 295 -1.68 18.18 9.78
C ASN A 295 -1.94 19.67 10.08
N GLU A 296 -2.82 20.00 11.02
CA GLU A 296 -3.15 21.39 11.36
C GLU A 296 -1.94 22.19 11.83
N SER A 297 -1.14 21.61 12.74
CA SER A 297 0.02 22.29 13.32
C SER A 297 1.13 22.52 12.27
N GLU A 298 1.37 21.54 11.42
CA GLU A 298 2.30 21.61 10.29
C GLU A 298 1.84 22.65 9.26
N LEU A 299 0.54 22.68 8.95
CA LEU A 299 -0.05 23.68 8.05
C LEU A 299 0.12 25.10 8.61
N GLY A 300 -0.18 25.30 9.89
CA GLY A 300 -0.02 26.58 10.56
C GLY A 300 1.43 27.04 10.57
N ARG A 301 2.38 26.14 10.81
CA ARG A 301 3.83 26.43 10.74
C ARG A 301 4.29 26.77 9.34
N LEU A 302 3.89 26.00 8.33
CA LEU A 302 4.26 26.24 6.93
C LEU A 302 3.73 27.57 6.40
N THR A 303 2.53 27.95 6.83
CA THR A 303 1.83 29.14 6.32
C THR A 303 2.00 30.36 7.22
N GLY A 304 2.40 30.18 8.49
CA GLY A 304 2.37 31.24 9.50
C GLY A 304 0.95 31.76 9.78
N MET A 305 -0.07 30.93 9.53
CA MET A 305 -1.49 31.27 9.69
C MET A 305 -2.12 30.41 10.80
N PRO A 306 -3.17 30.91 11.47
CA PRO A 306 -3.94 30.10 12.41
C PRO A 306 -4.64 28.93 11.69
N THR A 307 -4.95 27.86 12.44
CA THR A 307 -5.57 26.63 11.90
C THR A 307 -6.57 25.98 12.86
N GLU A 308 -7.19 26.75 13.76
CA GLU A 308 -8.09 26.20 14.79
C GLU A 308 -9.50 25.88 14.24
N SER A 309 -9.95 26.66 13.25
CA SER A 309 -11.24 26.54 12.58
C SER A 309 -11.10 26.09 11.12
N PHE A 310 -12.17 25.53 10.56
CA PHE A 310 -12.17 25.11 9.15
C PHE A 310 -11.93 26.28 8.19
N GLU A 311 -12.45 27.47 8.52
CA GLU A 311 -12.24 28.68 7.72
C GLU A 311 -10.76 29.08 7.71
N GLN A 312 -10.11 29.09 8.87
CA GLN A 312 -8.68 29.37 9.00
C GLN A 312 -7.84 28.33 8.25
N ILE A 313 -8.17 27.04 8.35
CA ILE A 313 -7.54 25.96 7.59
C ILE A 313 -7.70 26.18 6.07
N SER A 314 -8.89 26.60 5.62
CA SER A 314 -9.15 26.89 4.21
C SER A 314 -8.30 28.06 3.69
N GLN A 315 -8.15 29.11 4.50
CA GLN A 315 -7.29 30.25 4.18
C GLN A 315 -5.80 29.87 4.15
N ALA A 316 -5.36 29.02 5.09
CA ALA A 316 -4.00 28.49 5.11
C ALA A 316 -3.72 27.59 3.89
N ALA A 317 -4.64 26.70 3.52
CA ALA A 317 -4.54 25.91 2.29
C ALA A 317 -4.50 26.79 1.03
N ALA A 318 -5.28 27.88 0.99
CA ALA A 318 -5.21 28.87 -0.08
C ALA A 318 -3.84 29.59 -0.16
N LYS A 319 -3.15 29.77 0.98
CA LYS A 319 -1.76 30.25 0.98
C LYS A 319 -0.80 29.23 0.40
N CYS A 320 -0.98 27.93 0.66
CA CYS A 320 -0.21 26.87 0.00
C CYS A 320 -0.40 26.87 -1.53
N HIS A 321 -1.61 27.16 -2.03
CA HIS A 321 -1.84 27.36 -3.48
C HIS A 321 -1.02 28.52 -4.04
N LYS A 322 -0.95 29.65 -3.33
CA LYS A 322 -0.07 30.79 -3.69
C LYS A 322 1.42 30.44 -3.65
N MET A 323 1.80 29.41 -2.88
CA MET A 323 3.15 28.86 -2.83
C MET A 323 3.41 27.81 -3.93
N GLY A 324 2.46 27.59 -4.86
CA GLY A 324 2.64 26.75 -6.04
C GLY A 324 2.10 25.32 -5.93
N VAL A 325 1.52 24.93 -4.80
CA VAL A 325 0.96 23.58 -4.60
C VAL A 325 -0.50 23.54 -5.06
N LYS A 326 -0.85 22.64 -5.98
CA LYS A 326 -2.22 22.56 -6.52
C LYS A 326 -3.22 21.84 -5.61
N GLN A 327 -2.75 20.90 -4.79
CA GLN A 327 -3.61 20.12 -3.90
C GLN A 327 -3.03 20.05 -2.49
N VAL A 328 -3.88 20.27 -1.49
CA VAL A 328 -3.50 20.24 -0.07
C VAL A 328 -4.41 19.27 0.66
N LEU A 329 -3.86 18.15 1.13
CA LEU A 329 -4.55 17.11 1.88
C LEU A 329 -4.31 17.30 3.37
N VAL A 330 -5.16 18.06 4.04
CA VAL A 330 -5.01 18.39 5.45
C VAL A 330 -5.59 17.28 6.33
N LYS A 331 -4.74 16.72 7.19
CA LYS A 331 -5.10 15.76 8.25
C LYS A 331 -5.61 16.55 9.45
N LEU A 332 -6.81 16.22 9.96
CA LEU A 332 -7.49 16.97 11.04
C LEU A 332 -7.70 16.13 12.32
N GLY A 333 -6.87 15.10 12.50
CA GLY A 333 -6.98 14.15 13.61
C GLY A 333 -8.39 13.57 13.76
N ALA A 334 -8.98 13.74 14.96
CA ALA A 334 -10.33 13.26 15.26
C ALA A 334 -11.45 13.96 14.46
N LYS A 335 -11.18 15.10 13.80
CA LYS A 335 -12.12 15.80 12.93
C LYS A 335 -12.13 15.24 11.50
N GLY A 336 -11.21 14.31 11.17
CA GLY A 336 -11.13 13.66 9.86
C GLY A 336 -10.06 14.30 8.98
N SER A 337 -10.42 14.64 7.74
CA SER A 337 -9.50 15.22 6.76
C SER A 337 -10.25 16.09 5.75
N ALA A 338 -9.50 16.97 5.08
CA ALA A 338 -10.01 17.82 4.01
C ALA A 338 -8.99 17.90 2.87
N LEU A 339 -9.44 17.70 1.63
CA LEU A 339 -8.66 17.90 0.42
C LEU A 339 -9.09 19.20 -0.24
N PHE A 340 -8.14 20.11 -0.37
CA PHE A 340 -8.29 21.39 -1.07
C PHE A 340 -7.63 21.27 -2.43
N VAL A 341 -8.40 21.45 -3.50
CA VAL A 341 -7.91 21.50 -4.87
C VAL A 341 -8.09 22.91 -5.38
N GLU A 342 -7.05 23.50 -5.96
CA GLU A 342 -7.09 24.89 -6.43
C GLU A 342 -8.25 25.11 -7.42
N GLY A 343 -9.18 26.00 -7.05
CA GLY A 343 -10.35 26.33 -7.88
C GLY A 343 -11.55 25.39 -7.73
N GLU A 344 -11.50 24.38 -6.85
CA GLU A 344 -12.61 23.48 -6.54
C GLU A 344 -13.09 23.69 -5.09
N GLU A 345 -14.31 23.25 -4.78
CA GLU A 345 -14.79 23.19 -3.40
C GLU A 345 -14.05 22.11 -2.60
N PRO A 346 -13.74 22.34 -1.30
CA PRO A 346 -13.02 21.36 -0.49
C PRO A 346 -13.81 20.06 -0.30
N ILE A 347 -13.17 18.93 -0.57
CA ILE A 347 -13.71 17.60 -0.26
C ILE A 347 -13.39 17.29 1.20
N ARG A 348 -14.40 16.92 1.99
CA ARG A 348 -14.24 16.61 3.42
C ARG A 348 -14.56 15.15 3.69
N GLN A 349 -13.76 14.51 4.52
CA GLN A 349 -14.00 13.15 4.99
C GLN A 349 -13.92 13.14 6.52
N PRO A 350 -15.05 13.04 7.23
CA PRO A 350 -15.06 12.76 8.67
C PRO A 350 -14.34 11.44 8.96
N ILE A 351 -13.91 11.27 10.21
CA ILE A 351 -13.37 9.99 10.67
C ILE A 351 -14.40 8.87 10.47
N ILE A 352 -13.91 7.65 10.25
CA ILE A 352 -14.69 6.44 10.50
C ILE A 352 -14.46 6.09 11.98
N PRO A 353 -15.50 6.08 12.83
CA PRO A 353 -15.33 5.83 14.26
C PRO A 353 -14.60 4.51 14.54
N ALA A 354 -13.54 4.58 15.34
CA ALA A 354 -12.86 3.40 15.85
C ALA A 354 -13.66 2.83 17.04
N ALA A 355 -13.69 1.50 17.19
CA ALA A 355 -14.36 0.87 18.33
C ALA A 355 -13.70 1.26 19.67
N GLN A 356 -12.37 1.38 19.68
CA GLN A 356 -11.59 1.83 20.82
C GLN A 356 -10.27 2.45 20.33
N VAL A 357 -9.92 3.63 20.80
CA VAL A 357 -8.60 4.24 20.52
C VAL A 357 -7.60 3.75 21.57
N LEU A 358 -6.57 3.02 21.14
CA LEU A 358 -5.49 2.52 22.00
C LEU A 358 -4.22 3.35 21.89
N ASP A 359 -3.87 3.77 20.67
CA ASP A 359 -2.66 4.51 20.35
C ASP A 359 -2.87 5.22 19.01
N THR A 360 -2.48 6.49 18.89
CA THR A 360 -2.63 7.25 17.63
C THR A 360 -1.33 7.34 16.83
N THR A 361 -0.26 6.74 17.33
CA THR A 361 1.05 6.69 16.68
C THR A 361 0.94 6.05 15.30
N GLY A 362 1.45 6.74 14.27
CA GLY A 362 1.43 6.26 12.89
C GLY A 362 0.10 6.47 12.15
N ALA A 363 -0.96 6.96 12.79
CA ALA A 363 -2.26 7.15 12.13
C ALA A 363 -2.20 8.10 10.92
N GLY A 364 -1.42 9.18 11.03
CA GLY A 364 -1.17 10.10 9.92
C GLY A 364 -0.38 9.46 8.77
N ASP A 365 0.62 8.63 9.09
CA ASP A 365 1.40 7.90 8.08
C ASP A 365 0.54 6.85 7.36
N THR A 366 -0.28 6.11 8.11
CA THR A 366 -1.29 5.19 7.58
C THR A 366 -2.24 5.90 6.64
N PHE A 367 -2.74 7.07 7.03
CA PHE A 367 -3.66 7.86 6.22
C PHE A 367 -3.02 8.29 4.91
N THR A 368 -1.83 8.92 4.94
CA THR A 368 -1.12 9.40 3.76
C THR A 368 -0.83 8.25 2.79
N ALA A 369 -0.35 7.11 3.29
CA ALA A 369 -0.02 5.95 2.46
C ALA A 369 -1.25 5.25 1.89
N ALA A 370 -2.32 5.09 2.67
CA ALA A 370 -3.57 4.52 2.18
C ALA A 370 -4.24 5.41 1.13
N PHE A 371 -4.19 6.73 1.30
CA PHE A 371 -4.62 7.69 0.28
C PHE A 371 -3.80 7.53 -1.00
N ALA A 372 -2.47 7.43 -0.90
CA ALA A 372 -1.59 7.22 -2.04
C ALA A 372 -1.90 5.93 -2.79
N VAL A 373 -2.11 4.82 -2.07
CA VAL A 373 -2.50 3.52 -2.65
C VAL A 373 -3.82 3.63 -3.41
N ALA A 374 -4.85 4.22 -2.80
CA ALA A 374 -6.14 4.40 -3.46
C ALA A 374 -6.04 5.28 -4.72
N LEU A 375 -5.24 6.35 -4.65
CA LEU A 375 -5.04 7.29 -5.74
C LEU A 375 -4.34 6.64 -6.94
N VAL A 376 -3.26 5.89 -6.69
CA VAL A 376 -2.52 5.19 -7.76
C VAL A 376 -3.30 3.99 -8.34
N GLU A 377 -4.29 3.47 -7.60
CA GLU A 377 -5.28 2.52 -8.11
C GLU A 377 -6.35 3.18 -9.01
N GLY A 378 -6.32 4.50 -9.17
CA GLY A 378 -7.22 5.25 -10.02
C GLY A 378 -8.60 5.52 -9.40
N LYS A 379 -8.71 5.48 -8.07
CA LYS A 379 -9.97 5.79 -7.37
C LYS A 379 -10.26 7.30 -7.41
N PRO A 380 -11.54 7.71 -7.39
CA PRO A 380 -11.93 9.10 -7.16
C PRO A 380 -11.38 9.65 -5.83
N LYS A 381 -11.18 10.96 -5.74
CA LYS A 381 -10.59 11.64 -4.56
C LYS A 381 -11.38 11.33 -3.27
N GLU A 382 -12.70 11.33 -3.34
CA GLU A 382 -13.61 11.01 -2.24
C GLU A 382 -13.40 9.57 -1.75
N GLU A 383 -13.32 8.61 -2.67
CA GLU A 383 -13.02 7.21 -2.34
C GLU A 383 -11.60 7.05 -1.76
N CYS A 384 -10.62 7.82 -2.24
CA CYS A 384 -9.28 7.82 -1.69
C CYS A 384 -9.27 8.28 -0.23
N MET A 385 -9.93 9.39 0.06
CA MET A 385 -10.06 9.91 1.43
C MET A 385 -10.80 8.93 2.34
N ARG A 386 -11.88 8.31 1.83
CA ARG A 386 -12.66 7.33 2.60
C ARG A 386 -11.86 6.06 2.91
N PHE A 387 -11.10 5.56 1.93
CA PHE A 387 -10.21 4.41 2.12
C PHE A 387 -9.10 4.72 3.13
N ALA A 388 -8.51 5.92 3.04
CA ALA A 388 -7.51 6.39 3.99
C ALA A 388 -8.07 6.55 5.41
N ALA A 389 -9.30 7.06 5.56
CA ALA A 389 -9.99 7.17 6.84
C ALA A 389 -10.26 5.80 7.47
N ALA A 390 -10.62 4.78 6.68
CA ALA A 390 -10.80 3.42 7.16
C ALA A 390 -9.48 2.79 7.64
N ALA A 391 -8.40 2.98 6.88
CA ALA A 391 -7.09 2.48 7.28
C ALA A 391 -6.59 3.15 8.57
N ALA A 392 -6.71 4.47 8.68
CA ALA A 392 -6.35 5.21 9.89
C ALA A 392 -7.22 4.80 11.10
N SER A 393 -8.52 4.57 10.89
CA SER A 393 -9.44 4.10 11.93
C SER A 393 -9.04 2.75 12.51
N LEU A 394 -8.56 1.81 11.68
CA LEU A 394 -8.04 0.52 12.14
C LEU A 394 -6.69 0.65 12.84
N CYS A 395 -5.81 1.51 12.32
CA CYS A 395 -4.49 1.77 12.90
C CYS A 395 -4.60 2.24 14.35
N VAL A 396 -5.52 3.16 14.67
CA VAL A 396 -5.61 3.69 16.04
C VAL A 396 -6.10 2.69 17.10
N GLN A 397 -6.52 1.49 16.68
CA GLN A 397 -7.04 0.44 17.56
C GLN A 397 -5.95 -0.54 18.03
N VAL A 398 -4.69 -0.34 17.63
CA VAL A 398 -3.56 -1.22 17.96
C VAL A 398 -2.36 -0.37 18.37
N LYS A 399 -1.61 -0.80 19.39
CA LYS A 399 -0.42 -0.08 19.86
C LYS A 399 0.75 -0.16 18.88
N GLY A 400 1.50 0.94 18.75
CA GLY A 400 2.69 1.07 17.91
C GLY A 400 2.37 1.35 16.44
N ALA A 401 3.33 1.94 15.71
CA ALA A 401 3.12 2.34 14.31
C ALA A 401 3.05 1.14 13.32
N ILE A 402 4.19 0.54 12.95
CA ILE A 402 4.21 -0.58 12.00
C ILE A 402 3.29 -1.76 12.39
N PRO A 403 3.21 -2.18 13.67
CA PRO A 403 2.32 -3.26 14.08
C PRO A 403 0.83 -2.95 13.81
N SER A 404 0.40 -1.70 13.96
CA SER A 404 -1.01 -1.29 13.83
C SER A 404 -1.49 -1.09 12.38
N MET A 405 -0.56 -0.96 11.43
CA MET A 405 -0.87 -0.83 10.01
C MET A 405 -1.79 -1.98 9.55
N PRO A 406 -3.00 -1.69 9.02
CA PRO A 406 -3.98 -2.72 8.69
C PRO A 406 -3.65 -3.42 7.36
N ASP A 407 -4.11 -4.66 7.21
CA ASP A 407 -4.12 -5.31 5.90
C ASP A 407 -5.27 -4.81 5.02
N ARG A 408 -5.14 -5.01 3.70
CA ARG A 408 -6.16 -4.58 2.73
C ARG A 408 -7.55 -5.14 3.04
N LYS A 409 -7.62 -6.41 3.45
CA LYS A 409 -8.89 -7.10 3.70
C LYS A 409 -9.65 -6.43 4.84
N SER A 410 -8.96 -6.06 5.90
CA SER A 410 -9.54 -5.40 7.07
C SER A 410 -10.10 -4.03 6.70
N VAL A 411 -9.37 -3.25 5.89
CA VAL A 411 -9.85 -1.95 5.38
C VAL A 411 -11.12 -2.11 4.55
N LEU A 412 -11.14 -3.06 3.60
CA LEU A 412 -12.31 -3.30 2.75
C LEU A 412 -13.52 -3.81 3.55
N ASN A 413 -13.30 -4.68 4.53
CA ASN A 413 -14.36 -5.16 5.42
C ASN A 413 -14.97 -4.01 6.23
N LEU A 414 -14.14 -3.11 6.77
CA LEU A 414 -14.63 -1.94 7.51
C LEU A 414 -15.47 -1.04 6.61
N LEU A 415 -15.00 -0.74 5.38
CA LEU A 415 -15.75 0.08 4.42
C LEU A 415 -17.12 -0.52 4.09
N GLN A 416 -17.20 -1.84 3.86
CA GLN A 416 -18.47 -2.53 3.62
C GLN A 416 -19.41 -2.45 4.82
N SER A 417 -18.89 -2.58 6.05
CA SER A 417 -19.72 -2.51 7.25
C SER A 417 -20.35 -1.12 7.45
N VAL A 418 -19.63 -0.06 7.08
CA VAL A 418 -20.13 1.32 7.19
C VAL A 418 -21.21 1.60 6.14
N GLU A 419 -21.10 1.05 4.93
CA GLU A 419 -22.12 1.22 3.87
C GLU A 419 -23.47 0.57 4.21
N VAL A 420 -23.47 -0.51 4.99
CA VAL A 420 -24.72 -1.18 5.39
C VAL A 420 -25.48 -0.42 6.48
N HIS A 421 -24.82 0.52 7.17
CA HIS A 421 -25.38 1.29 8.29
C HIS A 421 -25.56 2.80 8.01
N SER A 422 -25.25 3.24 6.79
CA SER A 422 -25.50 4.60 6.28
C SER A 422 -26.76 4.62 5.43
#